data_AF-A0A538AWX0-F1
#
_entry.id   AF-A0A538AWX0-F1
#
_cell.length_a   1.000
_cell.length_b   1.000
_cell.length_c   1.000
_cell.angle_alpha   90.00
_cell.angle_beta   90.00
_cell.angle_gamma   90.00
#
_symmetry.space_group_name_H-M   'P 1'
#
loop_
_entity.id
_entity.type
_entity.pdbx_description
1 polymer ?
#
loop_
_entity_poly.entity_id
_entity_poly.type
_entity_poly.pdbx_seq_one_letter_code
_entity_poly.pdbx_strand_id
1 'polypeptide(L)'
;MTEYEEVLDGLRRTRRDTGDAVTQWGTTAGLELVTRRELEAEHWQAPADLADVIEKRTFSFVWDLDEGTWTNVVQPAIDGLRSLPEPTRLRRVVHHRDLLVFEK
;
A
#
# COMPACT_ATOMS: atom_id res chain seq x y z
N MET A 1 6.73 -18.27 -8.74
CA MET A 1 6.64 -16.81 -8.62
C MET A 1 5.46 -16.40 -9.46
N THR A 2 4.34 -16.01 -8.85
CA THR A 2 3.09 -15.72 -9.60
C THR A 2 3.21 -14.38 -10.32
N GLU A 3 2.53 -14.22 -11.46
CA GLU A 3 2.42 -12.97 -12.25
C GLU A 3 2.18 -11.71 -11.40
N TYR A 4 1.48 -11.86 -10.27
CA TYR A 4 1.21 -10.79 -9.32
C TYR A 4 2.42 -10.36 -8.48
N GLU A 5 3.39 -11.24 -8.22
CA GLU A 5 4.58 -10.89 -7.42
C GLU A 5 5.48 -9.88 -8.15
N GLU A 6 5.61 -10.00 -9.47
CA GLU A 6 6.42 -9.07 -10.27
C GLU A 6 5.82 -7.65 -10.29
N VAL A 7 4.49 -7.56 -10.40
CA VAL A 7 3.75 -6.29 -10.30
C VAL A 7 3.91 -5.67 -8.91
N LEU A 8 3.76 -6.48 -7.86
CA LEU A 8 3.93 -6.02 -6.48
C LEU A 8 5.37 -5.57 -6.20
N ASP A 9 6.37 -6.25 -6.75
CA ASP A 9 7.77 -5.85 -6.62
C ASP A 9 8.09 -4.53 -7.33
N GLY A 10 7.48 -4.28 -8.49
CA GLY A 10 7.55 -2.99 -9.16
C GLY A 10 7.03 -1.83 -8.28
N LEU A 11 5.88 -2.03 -7.64
CA LEU A 11 5.27 -1.06 -6.72
C LEU A 11 6.10 -0.86 -5.44
N ARG A 12 6.76 -1.90 -4.93
CA ARG A 12 7.66 -1.81 -3.78
C ARG A 12 8.90 -0.98 -4.09
N ARG A 13 9.44 -1.09 -5.31
CA ARG A 13 10.67 -0.38 -5.73
C ARG A 13 10.50 1.14 -5.90
N THR A 14 9.28 1.64 -6.12
CA THR A 14 9.02 3.08 -6.28
C THR A 14 8.75 3.81 -4.97
N ARG A 15 8.59 3.07 -3.87
CA ARG A 15 8.31 3.62 -2.54
C ARG A 15 9.54 4.35 -2.00
N ARG A 16 9.38 5.65 -1.70
CA ARG A 16 10.48 6.51 -1.19
C ARG A 16 10.64 6.47 0.32
N ASP A 17 9.57 6.14 1.05
CA ASP A 17 9.49 6.08 2.51
C ASP A 17 9.73 4.65 3.02
N THR A 18 10.79 4.00 2.56
CA THR A 18 11.20 2.70 3.13
C THR A 18 11.75 2.88 4.56
N GLY A 19 11.78 1.81 5.35
CA GLY A 19 12.36 1.89 6.70
C GLY A 19 13.83 2.33 6.69
N ASP A 20 14.59 1.94 5.67
CA ASP A 20 15.98 2.36 5.48
C ASP A 20 16.07 3.87 5.18
N ALA A 21 15.21 4.38 4.29
CA ALA A 21 15.17 5.80 3.96
C ALA A 21 14.79 6.64 5.19
N VAL A 22 13.77 6.23 5.94
CA VAL A 22 13.35 6.91 7.18
C VAL A 22 14.45 6.88 8.24
N THR A 23 15.15 5.74 8.38
CA THR A 23 16.32 5.64 9.27
C THR A 23 17.41 6.62 8.88
N GLN A 24 17.77 6.66 7.59
CA GLN A 24 18.77 7.61 7.07
C GLN A 24 18.37 9.06 7.34
N TRP A 25 17.11 9.43 7.11
CA TRP A 25 16.61 10.78 7.39
C TRP A 25 16.67 11.10 8.89
N GLY A 26 16.27 10.17 9.75
CA GLY A 26 16.35 10.31 11.20
C GLY A 26 17.78 10.56 11.67
N THR A 27 18.74 9.74 11.23
CA THR A 27 20.16 9.92 11.55
C THR A 27 20.69 11.26 11.06
N THR A 28 20.32 11.68 9.85
CA THR A 28 20.73 12.98 9.30
C THR A 28 20.17 14.15 10.12
N ALA A 29 19.00 13.97 10.72
CA ALA A 29 18.37 14.93 11.63
C ALA A 29 18.93 14.88 13.07
N GLY A 30 19.90 14.00 13.35
CA GLY A 30 20.51 13.85 14.69
C GLY A 30 19.70 12.97 15.64
N LEU A 31 18.83 12.10 15.12
CA LEU A 31 18.12 11.10 15.91
C LEU A 31 18.85 9.76 15.90
N GLU A 32 18.79 9.05 17.01
CA GLU A 32 19.30 7.68 17.14
C GLU A 32 18.15 6.67 16.98
N LEU A 33 18.34 5.67 16.12
CA LEU A 33 17.38 4.57 15.97
C LEU A 33 17.55 3.59 17.13
N VAL A 34 16.56 3.54 18.02
CA VAL A 34 16.56 2.66 19.19
C VAL A 34 15.97 1.30 18.87
N THR A 35 14.97 1.24 17.99
CA THR A 35 14.28 -0.01 17.67
C THR A 35 13.74 0.01 16.25
N ARG A 36 13.99 -1.08 15.53
CA ARG A 36 13.29 -1.46 14.31
C ARG A 36 12.64 -2.83 14.50
N ARG A 37 11.34 -2.92 14.23
CA ARG A 37 10.58 -4.17 14.23
C ARG A 37 9.71 -4.24 12.99
N GLU A 38 9.52 -5.43 12.47
CA GLU A 38 8.45 -5.69 11.52
C GLU A 38 7.14 -5.83 12.31
N LEU A 39 6.12 -5.11 11.86
CA LEU A 39 4.75 -5.27 12.31
C LEU A 39 3.93 -5.92 11.20
N GLU A 40 3.22 -6.98 11.58
CA GLU A 40 2.16 -7.58 10.79
C GLU A 40 0.81 -7.06 11.29
N ALA A 41 0.02 -6.49 10.38
CA ALA A 41 -1.38 -6.15 10.63
C ALA A 41 -2.25 -6.93 9.67
N GLU A 42 -3.28 -7.60 10.20
CA GLU A 42 -4.22 -8.36 9.40
C GLU A 42 -5.64 -7.83 9.51
N HIS A 43 -6.38 -7.94 8.41
CA HIS A 43 -7.81 -7.72 8.37
C HIS A 43 -8.46 -8.58 7.29
N TRP A 44 -9.79 -8.64 7.30
CA TRP A 44 -10.58 -9.32 6.29
C TRP A 44 -11.25 -8.29 5.40
N GLN A 45 -11.13 -8.46 4.09
CA GLN A 45 -11.73 -7.54 3.12
C GLN A 45 -12.15 -8.27 1.85
N ALA A 46 -13.32 -7.95 1.32
CA ALA A 46 -13.73 -8.45 0.01
C ALA A 46 -13.13 -7.56 -1.10
N PRO A 47 -12.77 -8.12 -2.27
CA PRO A 47 -12.32 -7.32 -3.41
C PRO A 47 -13.28 -6.20 -3.82
N ALA A 48 -14.60 -6.45 -3.79
CA ALA A 48 -15.62 -5.44 -4.08
C ALA A 48 -15.59 -4.28 -3.08
N ASP A 49 -15.39 -4.55 -1.79
CA ASP A 49 -15.28 -3.51 -0.77
C ASP A 49 -14.04 -2.64 -1.00
N LEU A 50 -12.91 -3.26 -1.40
CA LEU A 50 -11.70 -2.51 -1.74
C LEU A 50 -11.91 -1.63 -2.98
N ALA A 51 -12.62 -2.14 -4.00
CA ALA A 51 -12.97 -1.37 -5.19
C ALA A 51 -13.79 -0.12 -4.81
N ASP A 52 -14.77 -0.27 -3.92
CA ASP A 52 -15.59 0.82 -3.43
C ASP A 52 -14.80 1.84 -2.60
N VAL A 53 -13.83 1.40 -1.79
CA VAL A 53 -12.93 2.28 -1.03
C VAL A 53 -12.07 3.15 -1.96
N ILE A 54 -11.56 2.56 -3.05
CA ILE A 54 -10.78 3.26 -4.08
C ILE A 54 -11.69 4.24 -4.84
N GLU A 55 -12.85 3.79 -5.30
CA GLU A 55 -13.83 4.61 -6.04
C GLU A 55 -14.30 5.83 -5.23
N LYS A 56 -14.53 5.66 -3.92
CA LYS A 56 -14.86 6.74 -2.97
C LYS A 56 -13.69 7.66 -2.65
N ARG A 57 -12.51 7.42 -3.23
CA ARG A 57 -11.28 8.18 -3.00
C ARG A 57 -10.91 8.26 -1.51
N THR A 58 -11.03 7.13 -0.79
CA THR A 58 -10.74 7.12 0.66
C THR A 58 -9.24 7.27 0.95
N PHE A 59 -8.38 6.80 0.04
CA PHE A 59 -6.93 6.92 0.19
C PHE A 59 -6.42 8.29 -0.25
N SER A 60 -5.58 8.93 0.55
CA SER A 60 -5.08 10.28 0.25
C SER A 60 -4.28 10.39 -1.04
N PHE A 61 -3.61 9.32 -1.46
CA PHE A 61 -2.84 9.30 -2.70
C PHE A 61 -3.71 9.27 -3.98
N VAL A 62 -5.04 9.14 -3.87
CA VAL A 62 -5.96 9.24 -5.03
C VAL A 62 -6.76 10.54 -5.07
N TRP A 63 -6.57 11.46 -4.13
CA TRP A 63 -7.36 12.70 -4.04
C TRP A 63 -7.13 13.62 -5.24
N ASP A 64 -5.85 13.82 -5.62
CA ASP A 64 -5.44 14.82 -6.60
C ASP A 64 -5.10 14.22 -7.98
N LEU A 65 -5.63 13.03 -8.30
CA LEU A 65 -5.45 12.43 -9.62
C LEU A 65 -6.32 13.14 -10.66
N ASP A 66 -5.72 13.48 -11.80
CA ASP A 66 -6.43 13.99 -12.96
C ASP A 66 -7.31 12.90 -13.60
N GLU A 67 -8.27 13.34 -14.41
CA GLU A 67 -9.24 12.45 -15.06
C GLU A 67 -8.57 11.42 -16.00
N GLY A 68 -7.50 11.81 -16.68
CA GLY A 68 -6.75 10.93 -17.55
C GLY A 68 -6.06 9.82 -16.76
N THR A 69 -5.41 10.16 -15.66
CA THR A 69 -4.81 9.18 -14.75
C THR A 69 -5.88 8.28 -14.11
N TRP A 70 -7.00 8.85 -13.68
CA TRP A 70 -8.11 8.09 -13.13
C TRP A 70 -8.63 7.05 -14.13
N THR A 71 -8.98 7.49 -15.33
CA THR A 71 -9.55 6.64 -16.38
C THR A 71 -8.57 5.54 -16.83
N ASN A 72 -7.29 5.88 -17.01
CA ASN A 72 -6.33 4.95 -17.61
C ASN A 72 -5.63 4.03 -16.60
N VAL A 73 -5.62 4.38 -15.31
CA VAL A 73 -4.87 3.63 -14.28
C VAL A 73 -5.77 3.13 -13.17
N VAL A 74 -6.64 3.98 -12.61
CA VAL A 74 -7.45 3.63 -11.44
C VAL A 74 -8.67 2.80 -11.83
N GLN A 75 -9.41 3.23 -12.86
CA GLN A 75 -10.63 2.55 -13.30
C GLN A 75 -10.38 1.08 -13.68
N PRO A 76 -9.32 0.73 -14.43
CA PRO A 76 -9.03 -0.68 -14.75
C PRO A 76 -8.74 -1.54 -13.50
N ALA A 77 -8.17 -0.96 -12.43
CA ALA A 77 -7.94 -1.67 -11.18
C ALA A 77 -9.26 -1.92 -10.41
N ILE A 78 -10.15 -0.93 -10.38
CA ILE A 78 -11.51 -1.06 -9.81
C ILE A 78 -12.28 -2.16 -10.56
N ASP A 79 -12.27 -2.12 -11.89
CA ASP A 79 -12.96 -3.09 -12.74
C ASP A 79 -12.36 -4.49 -12.57
N GLY A 80 -11.03 -4.59 -12.48
CA GLY A 80 -10.31 -5.81 -12.19
C GLY A 80 -10.75 -6.44 -10.87
N LEU A 81 -10.80 -5.67 -9.78
CA LEU A 81 -11.27 -6.14 -8.47
C LEU A 81 -12.72 -6.63 -8.50
N ARG A 82 -13.60 -5.94 -9.22
CA ARG A 82 -15.02 -6.31 -9.38
C ARG A 82 -15.21 -7.56 -10.24
N SER A 83 -14.28 -7.81 -11.17
CA SER A 83 -14.31 -8.97 -12.08
C SER A 83 -13.73 -10.26 -11.48
N LEU A 84 -13.07 -10.19 -10.31
CA LEU A 84 -12.50 -11.38 -9.67
C LEU A 84 -13.58 -12.42 -9.31
N PRO A 85 -13.25 -13.72 -9.35
CA PRO A 85 -14.16 -14.76 -8.85
C PRO A 85 -14.56 -14.49 -7.40
N GLU A 86 -15.86 -14.54 -7.11
CA GLU A 86 -16.44 -14.27 -5.80
C GLU A 86 -15.99 -12.91 -5.23
N PRO A 87 -16.32 -11.78 -5.88
CA PRO A 87 -15.76 -10.47 -5.51
C PRO A 87 -16.26 -9.97 -4.16
N THR A 88 -17.34 -10.55 -3.62
CA THR A 88 -17.90 -10.27 -2.30
C THR A 88 -17.38 -11.20 -1.21
N ARG A 89 -16.58 -12.22 -1.54
CA ARG A 89 -16.02 -13.14 -0.53
C ARG A 89 -14.85 -12.46 0.19
N LEU A 90 -14.91 -12.44 1.52
CA LEU A 90 -13.82 -11.95 2.36
C LEU A 90 -12.53 -12.75 2.11
N ARG A 91 -11.42 -12.02 1.98
CA ARG A 91 -10.06 -12.57 1.87
C ARG A 91 -9.21 -12.01 3.00
N ARG A 92 -8.30 -12.83 3.53
CA ARG A 92 -7.31 -12.38 4.51
C ARG A 92 -6.33 -11.45 3.81
N VAL A 93 -6.19 -10.23 4.32
CA VAL A 93 -5.21 -9.24 3.86
C VAL A 93 -4.18 -9.09 4.97
N VAL A 94 -2.90 -9.14 4.60
CA VAL A 94 -1.78 -9.04 5.52
C VAL A 94 -0.91 -7.87 5.08
N HIS A 95 -0.65 -6.94 6.00
CA HIS A 95 0.21 -5.79 5.80
C HIS A 95 1.48 -5.93 6.64
N HIS A 96 2.62 -5.87 5.97
CA HIS A 96 3.94 -5.82 6.60
C HIS A 96 4.43 -4.37 6.62
N ARG A 97 4.86 -3.87 7.78
CA ARG A 97 5.33 -2.49 7.96
C ARG A 97 6.54 -2.46 8.90
N ASP A 98 7.48 -1.55 8.65
CA ASP A 98 8.51 -1.23 9.63
C ASP A 98 7.93 -0.32 10.73
N LEU A 99 8.09 -0.72 12.00
CA LEU A 99 7.98 0.14 13.16
C LEU A 99 9.38 0.61 13.54
N LEU A 100 9.60 1.92 13.42
CA LEU A 100 10.84 2.57 13.78
C LEU A 100 10.61 3.46 15.01
N VAL A 101 11.45 3.31 16.02
CA VAL A 101 11.46 4.15 17.22
C VAL A 101 12.81 4.85 17.30
N PHE A 102 12.75 6.18 17.38
CA PHE A 102 13.91 7.04 17.46
C PHE A 102 13.94 7.79 18.79
N GLU A 103 15.14 8.12 19.26
CA GLU A 103 15.36 9.05 20.37
C GLU A 103 16.32 10.18 19.96
N LYS A 104 16.50 11.15 20.85
CA LYS A 104 17.29 12.37 20.62
C LYS A 104 18.48 12.43 21.55
#